data_AF-A0A2M7PWU7-F1
#
_entry.id   AF-A0A2M7PWU7-F1
#
_cell.length_a   1.000
_cell.length_b   1.000
_cell.length_c   1.000
_cell.angle_alpha   90.00
_cell.angle_beta   90.00
_cell.angle_gamma   90.00
#
_symmetry.space_group_name_H-M   'P 1'
#
loop_
_entity.id
_entity.type
_entity.pdbx_description
1 polymer ?
#
loop_
_entity_poly.entity_id
_entity_poly.type
_entity_poly.pdbx_seq_one_letter_code
_entity_poly.pdbx_strand_id
1 'polypeptide(L)'
;MQDQSFEYFESNRPMETFLPVIKALIKTPKAFFEQMSPAYFFRDGIFFVSIIIFLATFVSMPFSNVLFLFLLPVTWGLLLVSLRFWSVYMAWAVRVFAKQKLSTRQAFQISTYAAFPMVFVAVPVLGVLASIWNLYLMWVGLVSYCKISGKSAAMIIMIPVIILLVSTVFLITLLIAVFPQLAGGLPH
;
A
#
# COMPACT_ATOMS: atom_id res chain seq x y z
N MET A 1 6.00 14.17 -28.74
CA MET A 1 5.82 13.86 -27.31
C MET A 1 7.21 13.84 -26.70
N GLN A 2 7.53 14.72 -25.76
CA GLN A 2 8.81 14.67 -25.04
C GLN A 2 8.85 13.39 -24.22
N ASP A 3 9.91 12.58 -24.37
CA ASP A 3 10.24 11.49 -23.47
C ASP A 3 10.51 12.09 -22.09
N GLN A 4 9.47 12.19 -21.27
CA GLN A 4 9.64 12.47 -19.85
C GLN A 4 10.20 11.19 -19.23
N SER A 5 11.52 11.13 -19.06
CA SER A 5 12.16 10.10 -18.24
C SER A 5 11.73 10.32 -16.79
N PHE A 6 10.95 9.40 -16.23
CA PHE A 6 10.63 9.46 -14.80
C PHE A 6 11.85 9.09 -13.97
N GLU A 7 12.11 9.89 -12.94
CA GLU A 7 13.08 9.58 -11.91
C GLU A 7 12.43 8.68 -10.85
N TYR A 8 13.03 7.52 -10.59
CA TYR A 8 12.57 6.57 -9.58
C TYR A 8 13.24 6.85 -8.24
N PHE A 9 12.67 6.29 -7.17
CA PHE A 9 13.22 6.50 -5.85
C PHE A 9 14.57 5.78 -5.72
N GLU A 10 15.60 6.52 -5.30
CA GLU A 10 16.93 5.99 -5.02
C GLU A 10 17.30 6.22 -3.56
N SER A 11 17.60 5.14 -2.84
CA SER A 11 17.98 5.23 -1.42
C SER A 11 19.28 5.98 -1.17
N ASN A 12 20.14 6.17 -2.18
CA ASN A 12 21.36 6.96 -2.06
C ASN A 12 21.11 8.48 -2.18
N ARG A 13 19.97 8.87 -2.77
CA ARG A 13 19.58 10.28 -2.98
C ARG A 13 18.12 10.50 -2.59
N PRO A 14 17.74 10.22 -1.33
CA PRO A 14 16.34 10.15 -0.94
C PRO A 14 15.63 11.51 -1.00
N MET A 15 16.32 12.60 -0.63
CA MET A 15 15.73 13.94 -0.64
C MET A 15 15.48 14.47 -2.06
N GLU A 16 16.35 14.10 -3.01
CA GLU A 16 16.24 14.51 -4.41
C GLU A 16 15.14 13.72 -5.12
N THR A 17 15.03 12.42 -4.88
CA THR A 17 14.15 11.52 -5.65
C THR A 17 12.75 11.35 -5.06
N PHE A 18 12.56 11.55 -3.75
CA PHE A 18 11.27 11.29 -3.09
C PHE A 18 10.12 12.18 -3.57
N LEU A 19 10.33 13.51 -3.57
CA LEU A 19 9.29 14.47 -3.96
C LEU A 19 8.92 14.35 -5.45
N PRO A 20 9.87 14.22 -6.40
CA PRO A 20 9.55 13.94 -7.80
C PRO A 20 8.70 12.68 -7.98
N VAL A 21 9.04 11.58 -7.30
CA VAL A 21 8.27 10.33 -7.37
C VAL A 21 6.84 10.53 -6.89
N ILE A 22 6.63 11.18 -5.75
CA ILE A 22 5.28 11.49 -5.25
C ILE A 22 4.52 12.35 -6.25
N LYS A 23 5.15 13.41 -6.76
CA LYS A 23 4.54 14.30 -7.74
C LYS A 23 4.12 13.54 -9.01
N ALA A 24 4.95 12.62 -9.49
CA ALA A 24 4.65 11.78 -10.64
C ALA A 24 3.49 10.80 -10.36
N LEU A 25 3.48 10.16 -9.19
CA LEU A 25 2.39 9.28 -8.75
C LEU A 25 1.04 10.01 -8.66
N ILE A 26 1.04 11.26 -8.22
CA ILE A 26 -0.19 12.06 -8.11
C ILE A 26 -0.66 12.54 -9.49
N LYS A 27 0.25 13.07 -10.32
CA LYS A 27 -0.13 13.71 -11.59
C LYS A 27 -0.39 12.74 -12.72
N THR A 28 0.43 11.70 -12.84
CA THR A 28 0.46 10.80 -14.00
C THR A 28 0.78 9.35 -13.58
N PRO A 29 -0.03 8.73 -12.70
CA PRO A 29 0.28 7.40 -12.13
C PRO A 29 0.44 6.33 -13.21
N LYS A 30 -0.38 6.38 -14.27
CA LYS A 30 -0.31 5.42 -15.38
C LYS A 30 1.05 5.44 -16.08
N ALA A 31 1.50 6.64 -16.47
CA ALA A 31 2.77 6.81 -17.16
C ALA A 31 3.96 6.45 -16.26
N PHE A 32 3.88 6.80 -14.97
CA PHE A 32 4.89 6.44 -13.97
C PHE A 32 5.06 4.91 -13.86
N PHE A 33 3.97 4.16 -13.71
CA PHE A 33 4.06 2.70 -13.60
C PHE A 33 4.40 2.02 -14.92
N GLU A 34 4.03 2.60 -16.07
CA GLU A 34 4.36 2.06 -17.38
C GLU A 34 5.85 2.08 -17.68
N GLN A 35 6.55 3.13 -17.25
CA GLN A 35 8.00 3.28 -17.48
C GLN A 35 8.85 2.65 -16.37
N MET A 36 8.23 1.97 -15.39
CA MET A 36 8.91 1.51 -14.17
C MET A 36 10.09 0.60 -14.51
N SER A 37 11.30 0.95 -14.07
CA SER A 37 12.46 0.07 -14.27
C SER A 37 12.29 -1.23 -13.48
N PRO A 38 12.74 -2.39 -13.97
CA PRO A 38 12.73 -3.64 -13.19
C PRO A 38 13.44 -3.46 -11.84
N ALA A 39 12.77 -3.82 -10.74
CA ALA A 39 13.38 -3.77 -9.41
C ALA A 39 14.48 -4.84 -9.25
N TYR A 40 15.73 -4.40 -9.14
CA TYR A 40 16.86 -5.29 -8.84
C TYR A 40 16.94 -5.64 -7.35
N PHE A 41 16.65 -4.68 -6.47
CA PHE A 41 16.78 -4.81 -5.01
C PHE A 41 15.52 -4.34 -4.26
N PHE A 42 15.26 -4.93 -3.09
CA PHE A 42 14.18 -4.49 -2.19
C PHE A 42 14.52 -3.20 -1.43
N ARG A 43 15.80 -2.84 -1.38
CA ARG A 43 16.34 -1.73 -0.56
C ARG A 43 15.61 -0.42 -0.79
N ASP A 44 15.47 0.01 -2.05
CA ASP A 44 14.85 1.30 -2.37
C ASP A 44 13.37 1.33 -1.98
N GLY A 45 12.64 0.24 -2.24
CA GLY A 45 11.24 0.11 -1.82
C GLY A 45 11.05 0.11 -0.30
N ILE A 46 11.93 -0.58 0.44
CA ILE A 46 11.91 -0.59 1.92
C ILE A 46 12.16 0.81 2.44
N PHE A 47 13.15 1.51 1.90
CA PHE A 47 13.51 2.85 2.34
C PHE A 47 12.41 3.87 2.00
N PHE A 48 11.81 3.78 0.81
CA PHE A 48 10.65 4.58 0.41
C PHE A 48 9.48 4.40 1.39
N VAL A 49 9.08 3.14 1.64
CA VAL A 49 7.97 2.85 2.57
C VAL A 49 8.31 3.22 4.00
N SER A 50 9.57 3.15 4.41
CA SER A 50 9.97 3.62 5.74
C SER A 50 9.72 5.11 5.92
N ILE A 51 10.01 5.92 4.88
CA ILE A 51 9.66 7.35 4.88
C ILE A 51 8.14 7.54 4.97
N ILE A 52 7.36 6.78 4.20
CA ILE A 52 5.89 6.81 4.25
C ILE A 52 5.34 6.47 5.65
N ILE A 53 5.84 5.40 6.27
CA ILE A 53 5.42 4.98 7.63
C ILE A 53 5.78 6.05 8.66
N PHE A 54 6.97 6.64 8.54
CA PHE A 54 7.39 7.72 9.43
C PHE A 54 6.45 8.93 9.28
N LEU A 55 6.22 9.40 8.05
CA LEU A 55 5.29 10.50 7.77
C LEU A 55 3.88 10.20 8.28
N ALA A 56 3.36 8.99 8.03
CA ALA A 56 2.05 8.56 8.52
C ALA A 56 1.95 8.68 10.05
N THR A 57 3.03 8.34 10.76
CA THR A 57 3.10 8.41 12.22
C THR A 57 3.05 9.86 12.74
N PHE A 58 3.72 10.80 12.07
CA PHE A 58 3.62 12.22 12.46
C PHE A 58 2.25 12.79 12.13
N VAL A 59 1.70 12.45 10.96
CA VAL A 59 0.36 12.87 10.55
C VAL A 59 -0.72 12.30 11.48
N SER A 60 -0.49 11.12 12.07
CA SER A 60 -1.42 10.50 13.02
C SER A 60 -1.37 11.10 14.43
N MET A 61 -0.32 11.84 14.80
CA MET A 61 -0.09 12.30 16.18
C MET A 61 -1.27 13.10 16.77
N PRO A 62 -1.95 14.01 16.05
CA PRO A 62 -3.12 14.72 16.60
C PRO A 62 -4.35 13.82 16.85
N PHE A 63 -4.38 12.64 16.25
CA PHE A 63 -5.52 11.72 16.25
C PHE A 63 -5.26 10.44 17.06
N SER A 64 -4.05 10.29 17.61
CA SER A 64 -3.60 9.06 18.29
C SER A 64 -2.85 9.40 19.58
N ASN A 65 -2.77 8.42 20.48
CA ASN A 65 -2.03 8.58 21.72
C ASN A 65 -0.51 8.62 21.44
N VAL A 66 0.23 9.53 22.11
CA VAL A 66 1.71 9.59 22.05
C VAL A 66 2.37 8.23 22.29
N LEU A 67 1.75 7.34 23.07
CA LEU A 67 2.23 5.97 23.29
C LEU A 67 2.44 5.18 21.99
N PHE A 68 1.73 5.49 20.91
CA PHE A 68 1.93 4.86 19.60
C PHE A 68 3.31 5.11 19.00
N LEU A 69 4.02 6.19 19.38
CA LEU A 69 5.39 6.44 18.94
C LEU A 69 6.36 5.37 19.44
N PHE A 70 6.14 4.84 20.65
CA PHE A 70 6.96 3.76 21.20
C PHE A 70 6.70 2.41 20.51
N LEU A 71 5.52 2.24 19.90
CA LEU A 71 5.18 1.07 19.10
C LEU A 71 5.70 1.16 17.66
N LEU A 72 6.28 2.30 17.25
CA LEU A 72 6.78 2.52 15.89
C LEU A 72 7.70 1.40 15.38
N PRO A 73 8.70 0.89 16.14
CA PRO A 73 9.56 -0.18 15.62
C PRO A 73 8.78 -1.46 15.30
N VAL A 74 7.78 -1.78 16.12
CA VAL A 74 6.93 -2.96 15.97
C VAL A 74 5.99 -2.77 14.77
N THR A 75 5.28 -1.63 14.69
CA THR A 75 4.36 -1.35 13.58
C THR A 75 5.10 -1.25 12.26
N TRP A 76 6.28 -0.62 12.23
CA TRP A 76 7.14 -0.56 11.06
C TRP A 76 7.55 -1.96 10.57
N GLY A 77 8.03 -2.83 11.47
CA GLY A 77 8.39 -4.20 11.12
C GLY A 77 7.20 -5.00 10.59
N LEU A 78 6.05 -4.92 11.26
CA LEU A 78 4.82 -5.60 10.84
C LEU A 78 4.33 -5.11 9.47
N LEU A 79 4.39 -3.80 9.20
CA LEU A 79 3.99 -3.24 7.91
C LEU A 79 4.91 -3.70 6.77
N LEU A 80 6.23 -3.74 6.99
CA LEU A 80 7.18 -4.25 5.99
C LEU A 80 6.97 -5.74 5.71
N VAL A 81 6.76 -6.54 6.75
CA VAL A 81 6.43 -7.97 6.61
C VAL A 81 5.11 -8.14 5.86
N SER A 82 4.08 -7.36 6.20
CA SER A 82 2.78 -7.39 5.53
C SER A 82 2.92 -7.04 4.06
N LEU A 83 3.69 -6.00 3.73
CA LEU A 83 3.96 -5.60 2.35
C LEU A 83 4.72 -6.68 1.58
N ARG A 84 5.64 -7.40 2.25
CA ARG A 84 6.33 -8.55 1.68
C ARG A 84 5.35 -9.67 1.35
N PHE A 85 4.48 -10.07 2.28
CA PHE A 85 3.46 -11.08 2.01
C PHE A 85 2.52 -10.66 0.88
N TRP A 86 2.11 -9.39 0.88
CA TRP A 86 1.30 -8.82 -0.18
C TRP A 86 1.98 -8.90 -1.55
N SER A 87 3.28 -8.60 -1.63
CA SER A 87 4.04 -8.72 -2.89
C SER A 87 4.16 -10.16 -3.40
N VAL A 88 4.29 -11.13 -2.48
CA VAL A 88 4.32 -12.56 -2.83
C VAL A 88 2.96 -12.98 -3.38
N TYR A 89 1.88 -12.58 -2.69
CA TYR A 89 0.51 -12.79 -3.14
C TYR A 89 0.28 -12.18 -4.52
N MET A 90 0.60 -10.91 -4.74
CA MET A 90 0.41 -10.24 -6.03
C MET A 90 1.18 -10.94 -7.16
N ALA A 91 2.44 -11.30 -6.92
CA ALA A 91 3.24 -12.01 -7.91
C ALA A 91 2.66 -13.38 -8.27
N TRP A 92 2.15 -14.12 -7.28
CA TRP A 92 1.44 -15.39 -7.50
C TRP A 92 0.12 -15.18 -8.25
N ALA A 93 -0.71 -14.24 -7.80
CA ALA A 93 -2.03 -13.97 -8.34
C ALA A 93 -1.96 -13.50 -9.81
N VAL A 94 -0.98 -12.66 -10.17
CA VAL A 94 -0.76 -12.25 -11.57
C VAL A 94 -0.42 -13.45 -12.46
N ARG A 95 0.37 -14.41 -11.97
CA ARG A 95 0.69 -15.63 -12.73
C ARG A 95 -0.53 -16.53 -12.90
N VAL A 96 -1.34 -16.67 -11.85
CA VAL A 96 -2.52 -17.55 -11.85
C VAL A 96 -3.67 -16.96 -12.67
N PHE A 97 -4.07 -15.73 -12.37
CA PHE A 97 -5.29 -15.12 -12.95
C PHE A 97 -5.04 -14.41 -14.28
N ALA A 98 -3.83 -13.91 -14.51
CA ALA A 98 -3.49 -13.14 -15.71
C ALA A 98 -2.51 -13.85 -16.64
N LYS A 99 -1.96 -15.01 -16.25
CA LYS A 99 -0.93 -15.76 -17.02
C LYS A 99 0.29 -14.92 -17.40
N GLN A 100 0.57 -13.85 -16.66
CA GLN A 100 1.71 -12.96 -16.87
C GLN A 100 2.83 -13.24 -15.87
N LYS A 101 4.07 -12.90 -16.25
CA LYS A 101 5.23 -13.02 -15.36
C LYS A 101 5.40 -11.73 -14.56
N LEU A 102 5.25 -11.84 -13.25
CA LEU A 102 5.61 -10.78 -12.31
C LEU A 102 6.53 -11.37 -11.24
N SER A 103 7.71 -10.77 -11.06
CA SER A 103 8.59 -11.12 -9.95
C SER A 103 8.09 -10.51 -8.64
N THR A 104 8.38 -11.16 -7.52
CA THR A 104 8.05 -10.63 -6.19
C THR A 104 8.72 -9.27 -5.93
N ARG A 105 9.89 -9.00 -6.54
CA ARG A 105 10.60 -7.72 -6.44
C ARG A 105 9.82 -6.58 -7.10
N GLN A 106 9.35 -6.81 -8.33
CA GLN A 106 8.52 -5.85 -9.05
C GLN A 106 7.17 -5.65 -8.37
N ALA A 107 6.53 -6.73 -7.91
CA ALA A 107 5.30 -6.64 -7.15
C ALA A 107 5.48 -5.79 -5.88
N PHE A 108 6.57 -6.02 -5.14
CA PHE A 108 6.92 -5.22 -3.97
C PHE A 108 7.11 -3.76 -4.33
N GLN A 109 7.83 -3.45 -5.41
CA GLN A 109 8.04 -2.08 -5.86
C GLN A 109 6.70 -1.38 -6.19
N ILE A 110 5.80 -2.05 -6.91
CA ILE A 110 4.44 -1.54 -7.18
C ILE A 110 3.71 -1.25 -5.86
N SER A 111 3.71 -2.20 -4.92
CA SER A 111 3.05 -2.03 -3.63
C SER A 111 3.67 -0.90 -2.81
N THR A 112 4.99 -0.74 -2.83
CA THR A 112 5.69 0.34 -2.11
C THR A 112 5.30 1.72 -2.61
N TYR A 113 5.25 1.92 -3.94
CA TYR A 113 4.82 3.20 -4.52
C TYR A 113 3.33 3.45 -4.32
N ALA A 114 2.51 2.41 -4.45
CA ALA A 114 1.09 2.52 -4.19
C ALA A 114 0.77 2.82 -2.73
N ALA A 115 1.68 2.57 -1.78
CA ALA A 115 1.48 2.84 -0.35
C ALA A 115 1.52 4.34 0.01
N PHE A 116 1.93 5.24 -0.90
CA PHE A 116 2.01 6.68 -0.62
C PHE A 116 0.74 7.29 0.02
N PRO A 117 -0.49 7.03 -0.47
CA PRO A 117 -1.70 7.58 0.14
C PRO A 117 -1.88 7.19 1.61
N MET A 118 -1.28 6.07 2.04
CA MET A 118 -1.38 5.59 3.42
C MET A 118 -0.75 6.53 4.45
N VAL A 119 -0.01 7.58 4.05
CA VAL A 119 0.36 8.69 4.94
C VAL A 119 -0.87 9.28 5.64
N PHE A 120 -2.04 9.28 4.98
CA PHE A 120 -3.26 9.86 5.51
C PHE A 120 -4.19 8.82 6.17
N VAL A 121 -3.74 7.58 6.37
CA VAL A 121 -4.61 6.47 6.85
C VAL A 121 -5.22 6.75 8.23
N ALA A 122 -4.48 7.44 9.10
CA ALA A 122 -4.90 7.72 10.46
C ALA A 122 -5.75 9.00 10.60
N VAL A 123 -5.88 9.79 9.53
CA VAL A 123 -6.68 11.00 9.56
C VAL A 123 -8.16 10.61 9.38
N PRO A 124 -9.07 11.01 10.30
CA PRO A 124 -10.49 10.70 10.17
C PRO A 124 -11.04 11.13 8.80
N VAL A 125 -11.92 10.31 8.22
CA VAL A 125 -12.48 10.45 6.85
C VAL A 125 -11.43 10.24 5.73
N LEU A 126 -10.28 10.89 5.80
CA LEU A 126 -9.22 10.75 4.80
C LEU A 126 -8.62 9.34 4.77
N GLY A 127 -8.64 8.60 5.87
CA GLY A 127 -8.10 7.24 5.91
C GLY A 127 -8.81 6.26 4.98
N VAL A 128 -10.12 6.40 4.83
CA VAL A 128 -10.91 5.60 3.88
C VAL A 128 -10.56 5.98 2.45
N LEU A 129 -10.48 7.30 2.16
CA LEU A 129 -10.09 7.80 0.85
C LEU A 129 -8.66 7.38 0.47
N ALA A 130 -7.73 7.42 1.42
CA ALA A 130 -6.36 6.97 1.28
C ALA A 130 -6.29 5.48 0.95
N SER A 131 -7.09 4.66 1.63
CA SER A 131 -7.18 3.22 1.35
C SER A 131 -7.70 2.96 -0.06
N ILE A 132 -8.78 3.63 -0.48
CA ILE A 132 -9.32 3.52 -1.84
C ILE A 132 -8.28 3.97 -2.87
N TRP A 133 -7.57 5.07 -2.60
CA TRP A 133 -6.53 5.58 -3.49
C TRP A 133 -5.33 4.62 -3.59
N ASN A 134 -4.92 4.01 -2.48
CA ASN A 134 -3.90 2.97 -2.45
C ASN A 134 -4.29 1.77 -3.32
N LEU A 135 -5.54 1.28 -3.21
CA LEU A 135 -6.07 0.21 -4.07
C LEU A 135 -6.07 0.63 -5.55
N TYR A 136 -6.46 1.87 -5.85
CA TYR A 136 -6.42 2.42 -7.20
C TYR A 136 -5.00 2.46 -7.77
N LEU A 137 -4.01 2.94 -7.01
CA LEU A 137 -2.62 2.99 -7.49
C LEU A 137 -2.05 1.59 -7.72
N MET A 138 -2.40 0.61 -6.87
CA MET A 138 -2.04 -0.79 -7.13
C MET A 138 -2.68 -1.31 -8.41
N TRP A 139 -3.95 -0.99 -8.65
CA TRP A 139 -4.66 -1.37 -9.87
C TRP A 139 -4.00 -0.76 -11.11
N VAL A 140 -3.70 0.54 -11.08
CA VAL A 140 -2.99 1.23 -12.17
C VAL A 140 -1.61 0.62 -12.39
N GLY A 141 -0.88 0.32 -11.31
CA GLY A 141 0.43 -0.32 -11.39
C GLY A 141 0.37 -1.66 -12.08
N LEU A 142 -0.57 -2.53 -11.68
CA LEU A 142 -0.78 -3.82 -12.33
C LEU A 142 -1.14 -3.70 -13.81
N VAL A 143 -2.11 -2.85 -14.16
CA VAL A 143 -2.57 -2.69 -15.55
C VAL A 143 -1.49 -2.09 -16.44
N SER A 144 -0.78 -1.07 -15.94
CA SER A 144 0.16 -0.30 -16.75
C SER A 144 1.51 -1.00 -16.90
N TYR A 145 2.00 -1.62 -15.82
CA TYR A 145 3.28 -2.32 -15.80
C TYR A 145 3.18 -3.74 -16.36
N CYS A 146 2.23 -4.54 -15.85
CA CYS A 146 2.10 -5.95 -16.26
C CYS A 146 1.29 -6.14 -17.55
N LYS A 147 0.72 -5.05 -18.11
CA LYS A 147 -0.15 -5.06 -19.29
C LYS A 147 -1.33 -6.04 -19.16
N ILE A 148 -1.86 -6.22 -17.94
CA ILE A 148 -3.00 -7.10 -17.68
C ILE A 148 -4.32 -6.36 -17.86
N SER A 149 -5.40 -7.10 -18.11
CA SER A 149 -6.74 -6.53 -18.19
C SER A 149 -7.13 -5.88 -16.86
N GLY A 150 -7.85 -4.74 -16.93
CA GLY A 150 -8.34 -4.04 -15.74
C GLY A 150 -9.23 -4.91 -14.84
N LYS A 151 -9.98 -5.86 -15.43
CA LYS A 151 -10.81 -6.82 -14.70
C LYS A 151 -9.96 -7.81 -13.89
N SER A 152 -8.91 -8.35 -14.51
CA SER A 152 -7.97 -9.25 -13.82
C SER A 152 -7.25 -8.54 -12.69
N ALA A 153 -6.78 -7.30 -12.91
CA ALA A 153 -6.14 -6.49 -11.87
C ALA A 153 -7.09 -6.23 -10.68
N ALA A 154 -8.34 -5.88 -10.96
CA ALA A 154 -9.35 -5.66 -9.92
C ALA A 154 -9.63 -6.93 -9.12
N MET A 155 -9.77 -8.08 -9.79
CA MET A 155 -9.97 -9.37 -9.12
C MET A 155 -8.82 -9.72 -8.17
N ILE A 156 -7.57 -9.55 -8.63
CA ILE A 156 -6.37 -9.79 -7.81
C ILE A 156 -6.38 -8.94 -6.54
N ILE A 157 -6.80 -7.68 -6.62
CA ILE A 157 -6.80 -6.77 -5.47
C ILE A 157 -8.02 -7.03 -4.57
N MET A 158 -9.19 -7.27 -5.15
CA MET A 158 -10.45 -7.35 -4.39
C MET A 158 -10.59 -8.64 -3.58
N ILE A 159 -10.06 -9.78 -4.05
CA ILE A 159 -10.15 -11.05 -3.32
C ILE A 159 -9.63 -10.93 -1.87
N PRO A 160 -8.38 -10.50 -1.63
CA PRO A 160 -7.86 -10.41 -0.27
C PRO A 160 -8.53 -9.29 0.54
N VAL A 161 -8.97 -8.20 -0.10
CA VAL A 161 -9.75 -7.14 0.57
C VAL A 161 -11.07 -7.68 1.10
N ILE A 162 -11.80 -8.44 0.28
CA ILE A 162 -13.07 -9.07 0.68
C ILE A 162 -12.82 -10.09 1.80
N ILE A 163 -11.80 -10.94 1.68
CA ILE A 163 -11.43 -11.90 2.73
C ILE A 163 -11.16 -11.16 4.04
N LEU A 164 -10.35 -10.09 4.00
CA LEU A 164 -10.02 -9.31 5.19
C LEU A 164 -11.25 -8.64 5.81
N LEU A 165 -12.15 -8.08 4.99
CA LEU A 165 -13.40 -7.50 5.47
C LEU A 165 -14.29 -8.53 6.15
N VAL A 166 -14.50 -9.69 5.51
CA VAL A 166 -15.30 -10.79 6.07
C VAL A 166 -14.68 -11.32 7.36
N SER A 167 -13.37 -11.54 7.39
CA SER A 167 -12.65 -11.98 8.59
C SER A 167 -12.74 -10.96 9.72
N THR A 168 -12.69 -9.67 9.41
CA THR A 168 -12.80 -8.60 10.40
C THR A 168 -14.20 -8.54 11.00
N VAL A 169 -15.24 -8.57 10.15
CA VAL A 169 -16.65 -8.58 10.61
C VAL A 169 -16.94 -9.82 11.45
N PHE A 170 -16.48 -11.00 11.00
CA PHE A 170 -16.62 -12.24 11.74
C PHE A 170 -15.92 -12.17 13.12
N LEU A 171 -14.68 -11.67 13.16
CA LEU A 171 -13.93 -11.52 14.41
C LEU A 171 -14.62 -10.56 15.38
N ILE A 172 -15.08 -9.39 14.90
CA ILE A 172 -15.83 -8.43 15.72
C ILE A 172 -17.10 -9.08 16.29
N THR A 173 -17.83 -9.82 15.46
CA THR A 173 -19.06 -10.51 15.87
C THR A 173 -18.78 -11.57 16.95
N LEU A 174 -17.72 -12.36 16.76
CA LEU A 174 -17.26 -13.35 17.74
C LEU A 174 -16.85 -12.71 19.06
N LEU A 175 -16.09 -11.61 19.01
CA LEU A 175 -15.66 -10.88 20.20
C LEU A 175 -16.85 -10.32 20.99
N ILE A 176 -17.86 -9.78 20.30
CA ILE A 176 -19.10 -9.32 20.94
C ILE A 176 -19.86 -10.49 21.58
N ALA A 177 -19.94 -11.64 20.89
CA ALA A 177 -20.63 -12.82 21.41
C ALA A 177 -19.94 -13.41 22.65
N VAL A 178 -18.60 -13.41 22.69
CA VAL A 178 -17.81 -13.93 23.83
C VAL A 178 -17.71 -12.90 24.96
N PHE A 179 -17.68 -11.61 24.64
CA PHE A 179 -17.55 -10.51 25.61
C PHE A 179 -18.66 -9.46 25.41
N PRO A 180 -19.90 -9.74 25.85
CA PRO A 180 -21.05 -8.87 25.63
C PRO A 180 -20.88 -7.45 26.16
N GLN A 181 -20.04 -7.25 27.19
CA GLN A 181 -19.68 -5.94 27.72
C GLN A 181 -19.07 -4.99 26.66
N LEU A 182 -18.51 -5.53 25.57
CA LEU A 182 -17.99 -4.72 24.46
C LEU A 182 -19.11 -4.08 23.62
N ALA A 183 -20.34 -4.59 23.68
CA ALA A 183 -21.49 -4.04 22.95
C ALA A 183 -22.17 -2.87 23.69
N GLY A 184 -22.05 -2.79 25.03
CA GLY A 184 -22.78 -1.83 25.88
C GLY A 184 -22.20 -0.42 25.96
N GLY A 185 -21.10 -0.12 25.26
CA GLY A 185 -20.43 1.19 25.28
C GLY A 185 -20.93 2.20 24.25
N LEU A 186 -21.98 1.88 23.47
CA LEU A 186 -22.60 2.81 22.52
C LEU A 186 -23.64 3.66 23.28
N PRO A 187 -23.44 4.98 23.45
CA PRO A 187 -24.48 5.84 24.00
C PRO A 187 -25.70 5.81 23.05
N HIS A 188 -26.87 5.48 23.62
CA HIS A 188 -28.16 5.61 22.95
C HIS A 188 -28.48 7.07 22.62
#